data_AF-A0A838JXY0-F1
#
_entry.id   AF-A0A838JXY0-F1
#
_cell.length_a   1.000
_cell.length_b   1.000
_cell.length_c   1.000
_cell.angle_alpha   90.00
_cell.angle_beta   90.00
_cell.angle_gamma   90.00
#
_symmetry.space_group_name_H-M   'P 1'
#
loop_
_entity.id
_entity.type
_entity.pdbx_description
1 polymer ?
#
loop_
_entity_poly.entity_id
_entity_poly.type
_entity_poly.pdbx_seq_one_letter_code
_entity_poly.pdbx_strand_id
1 'polypeptide(L)' 'MGDVRWQDTTVAGSPAVAFGDESGLVAAVLWQRDGRIHGVGGALPASQARVLAEELGG' A
#
# COMPACT_ATOMS: atom_id res chain seq x y z
N MET A 1 -14.06 -1.18 17.61
CA MET A 1 -14.02 -0.50 16.29
C MET A 1 -12.54 -0.38 15.97
N GLY A 2 -12.06 -1.02 14.91
CA GLY A 2 -10.62 -1.05 14.60
C GLY A 2 -10.21 0.28 13.98
N ASP A 3 -9.14 0.88 14.50
CA ASP A 3 -8.60 2.13 13.96
C ASP A 3 -7.76 1.83 12.72
N VAL A 4 -8.03 2.55 11.63
CA VAL A 4 -7.23 2.50 10.41
C VAL A 4 -6.05 3.46 10.58
N ARG A 5 -4.84 2.94 10.36
CA ARG A 5 -3.62 3.74 10.31
C ARG A 5 -3.18 3.88 8.87
N TRP A 6 -2.87 5.10 8.46
CA TRP A 6 -2.29 5.42 7.16
C TRP A 6 -0.86 5.93 7.33
N GLN A 7 -0.03 5.61 6.35
CA GLN A 7 1.35 6.05 6.26
C GLN A 7 1.69 6.44 4.82
N ASP A 8 2.43 7.53 4.66
CA ASP A 8 3.01 7.91 3.39
C ASP A 8 4.19 7.00 3.04
N THR A 9 4.32 6.64 1.77
CA THR A 9 5.39 5.78 1.27
C THR A 9 5.65 6.04 -0.21
N THR A 10 6.46 5.19 -0.82
CA THR A 10 6.72 5.20 -2.25
C THR A 10 6.61 3.80 -2.85
N VAL A 11 6.19 3.73 -4.11
CA VAL A 11 6.15 2.52 -4.94
C VAL A 11 6.78 2.86 -6.29
N ALA A 12 7.87 2.19 -6.66
CA ALA A 12 8.66 2.46 -7.86
C ALA A 12 9.02 3.96 -8.01
N GLY A 13 9.36 4.60 -6.89
CA GLY A 13 9.67 6.05 -6.83
C GLY A 13 8.45 6.98 -6.90
N SER A 14 7.25 6.46 -7.11
CA SER A 14 6.01 7.23 -7.13
C SER A 14 5.44 7.39 -5.71
N PRO A 15 4.86 8.56 -5.35
CA PRO A 15 4.17 8.74 -4.08
C PRO A 15 3.05 7.72 -3.88
N ALA A 16 2.98 7.15 -2.68
CA ALA A 16 2.03 6.13 -2.32
C ALA A 16 1.52 6.31 -0.90
N VAL A 17 0.35 5.73 -0.62
CA VAL A 17 -0.21 5.63 0.73
C VAL A 17 -0.46 4.17 1.02
N ALA A 18 -0.01 3.71 2.18
CA ALA A 18 -0.37 2.41 2.73
C ALA A 18 -1.30 2.61 3.92
N PHE A 19 -2.34 1.78 4.04
CA PHE A 19 -3.19 1.77 5.22
C PHE A 19 -3.56 0.37 5.66
N GLY A 20 -3.67 0.21 6.97
CA GLY A 20 -3.91 -1.06 7.64
C GLY A 20 -4.54 -0.85 9.01
N ASP A 21 -4.73 -1.93 9.73
CA ASP A 21 -5.23 -1.88 11.11
C ASP A 21 -4.09 -2.01 12.13
N GLU A 22 -4.44 -1.97 13.41
CA GLU A 22 -3.48 -2.08 14.51
C GLU A 22 -2.82 -3.46 14.63
N SER A 23 -3.31 -4.48 13.91
CA SER A 23 -2.69 -5.80 13.88
C SER A 23 -1.42 -5.83 13.01
N GLY A 24 -1.17 -4.77 12.25
CA GLY A 24 -0.06 -4.70 11.29
C GLY A 24 -0.37 -5.34 9.93
N LEU A 25 -1.62 -5.74 9.72
CA LEU A 25 -2.13 -6.16 8.43
C LEU A 25 -2.51 -4.92 7.60
N VAL A 26 -1.99 -4.85 6.38
CA VAL A 26 -2.35 -3.83 5.41
C VAL A 26 -3.64 -4.23 4.72
N ALA A 27 -4.58 -3.28 4.70
CA ALA A 27 -5.79 -3.37 3.91
C ALA A 27 -5.52 -2.98 2.45
N ALA A 28 -4.73 -1.92 2.20
CA ALA A 28 -4.21 -1.62 0.87
C ALA A 28 -2.95 -0.73 0.83
N VAL A 29 -2.22 -0.82 -0.28
CA VAL A 29 -1.22 0.16 -0.76
C VAL A 29 -1.77 0.76 -2.05
N LEU A 30 -1.84 2.09 -2.14
CA LEU A 30 -2.31 2.83 -3.31
C LEU A 30 -1.19 3.75 -3.81
N TRP A 31 -0.98 3.81 -5.12
CA TRP A 31 -0.02 4.72 -5.75
C TRP A 31 -0.54 5.27 -7.07
N GLN A 32 0.03 6.40 -7.51
CA GLN A 32 -0.28 6.98 -8.82
C GLN A 32 0.85 6.72 -9.82
N ARG A 33 0.49 6.31 -11.04
CA ARG A 33 1.40 6.16 -12.19
C ARG A 33 0.64 6.48 -13.48
N ASP A 34 1.22 7.26 -14.37
CA ASP A 34 0.63 7.62 -15.68
C ASP A 34 -0.82 8.14 -15.62
N GLY A 35 -1.13 8.95 -14.61
CA GLY A 35 -2.47 9.50 -14.38
C GLY A 35 -3.51 8.48 -13.90
N ARG A 36 -3.10 7.27 -13.49
CA ARG A 36 -3.95 6.21 -12.95
C ARG A 36 -3.60 5.90 -11.51
N ILE A 37 -4.61 5.52 -10.73
CA ILE A 37 -4.43 4.98 -9.38
C ILE A 37 -4.32 3.46 -9.51
N HIS A 38 -3.25 2.91 -8.95
CA HIS A 38 -3.00 1.49 -8.81
C HIS A 38 -3.13 1.10 -7.34
N GLY A 39 -3.37 -0.18 -7.08
CA GLY A 39 -3.45 -0.65 -5.72
C GLY A 39 -3.26 -2.15 -5.55
N VAL A 40 -2.69 -2.51 -4.40
CA VAL A 40 -2.68 -3.88 -3.86
C VAL A 40 -3.47 -3.86 -2.58
N GLY A 41 -4.48 -4.71 -2.45
CA GLY A 41 -5.28 -4.84 -1.24
C GLY A 41 -5.42 -6.28 -0.79
N GLY A 42 -5.62 -6.49 0.50
CA GLY A 42 -5.78 -7.83 1.08
C GLY A 42 -5.66 -7.83 2.61
N ALA A 43 -5.46 -9.01 3.19
CA ALA A 43 -5.11 -9.17 4.60
C ALA A 43 -3.70 -9.77 4.66
N LEU A 44 -2.69 -8.92 4.48
CA LEU A 44 -1.29 -9.33 4.40
C LEU A 44 -0.39 -8.36 5.18
N PRO A 45 0.78 -8.80 5.65
CA PRO A 45 1.74 -7.91 6.30
C PRO A 45 2.11 -6.72 5.41
N ALA A 46 2.30 -5.55 6.01
CA ALA A 46 2.63 -4.32 5.29
C ALA A 46 3.86 -4.43 4.40
N SER A 47 4.88 -5.16 4.86
CA SER A 47 6.10 -5.43 4.08
C SER A 47 5.80 -6.22 2.80
N GLN A 48 4.92 -7.22 2.87
CA GLN A 48 4.57 -8.04 1.72
C GLN A 48 3.69 -7.26 0.72
N ALA A 49 2.73 -6.48 1.20
CA ALA A 49 1.93 -5.60 0.35
C ALA A 49 2.81 -4.61 -0.41
N ARG A 50 3.86 -4.07 0.25
CA ARG A 50 4.82 -3.20 -0.39
C ARG A 50 5.61 -3.92 -1.48
N VAL A 51 6.15 -5.12 -1.22
CA VAL A 51 6.89 -5.89 -2.23
C VAL A 51 6.05 -6.12 -3.48
N LEU A 52 4.80 -6.55 -3.32
CA LEU A 52 3.88 -6.74 -4.44
C LEU A 52 3.58 -5.43 -5.19
N ALA A 53 3.43 -4.32 -4.47
CA ALA A 53 3.22 -3.02 -5.09
C ALA A 53 4.45 -2.58 -5.89
N GLU A 54 5.67 -2.80 -5.39
CA GLU A 54 6.92 -2.50 -6.09
C GLU A 54 7.08 -3.37 -7.35
N GLU A 55 6.75 -4.67 -7.29
CA GLU A 55 6.75 -5.58 -8.44
C GLU A 55 5.75 -5.16 -9.53
N LEU A 56 4.57 -4.66 -9.14
CA LEU A 56 3.55 -4.16 -10.07
C LEU A 56 3.82 -2.72 -10.56
N GLY A 57 4.62 -1.98 -9.79
CA GLY A 57 5.00 -0.58 -10.05
C GLY A 57 6.22 -0.44 -10.94
N GLY A 58 7.06 -1.47 -11.07
CA GLY A 58 8.05 -1.63 -12.13
C GLY A 58 7.44 -1.71 -13.52
#